data_AF-A0A7G5LTC7-F1
#
_entry.id   AF-A0A7G5LTC7-F1
#
_cell.length_a   1.000
_cell.length_b   1.000
_cell.length_c   1.000
_cell.angle_alpha   90.00
_cell.angle_beta   90.00
_cell.angle_gamma   90.00
#
_symmetry.space_group_name_H-M   'P 1'
#
loop_
_entity.id
_entity.type
_entity.pdbx_description
1 polymer ?
#
loop_
_entity_poly.entity_id
_entity_poly.type
_entity_poly.pdbx_seq_one_letter_code
_entity_poly.pdbx_strand_id
1 'polypeptide(L)'
;MNAIPRSAGLGLLVFLAGIVAWSFAGTMGGTFHEADVQAFIEGHHRNLDFVLYTVGALASLGLLVFGWAVRDRFERVGGLIWGLCVAGVATAVTGLWLLGGFQVAMAEGGEQAQEIPQSVAYTIGTIGHLCAGPAPAFFIGIVALLLAAKAEMPVWLRVFTVLAGLCAITAALYFTAGAYLLWLLVFGIWAVSHRRPSVSRGGERPAESLV
;
A
#
# COMPACT_ATOMS: atom_id res chain seq x y z
N MET A 1 14.58 -4.87 -22.25
CA MET A 1 15.01 -5.11 -20.86
C MET A 1 13.99 -4.50 -19.93
N ASN A 2 13.21 -5.34 -19.24
CA ASN A 2 12.09 -4.92 -18.39
C ASN A 2 12.57 -4.56 -16.98
N ALA A 3 13.51 -3.61 -16.90
CA ALA A 3 14.11 -3.20 -15.63
C ALA A 3 13.16 -2.27 -14.84
N ILE A 4 12.94 -2.63 -13.56
CA ILE A 4 12.13 -1.85 -12.63
C ILE A 4 12.82 -0.50 -12.34
N PRO A 5 12.11 0.65 -12.49
CA PRO A 5 12.69 1.96 -12.20
C PRO A 5 12.73 2.27 -10.69
N ARG A 6 13.64 3.16 -10.28
CA ARG A 6 13.80 3.58 -8.87
C ARG A 6 12.55 4.22 -8.27
N SER A 7 11.80 4.97 -9.08
CA SER A 7 10.53 5.57 -8.65
C SER A 7 9.52 4.50 -8.21
N ALA A 8 9.55 3.31 -8.82
CA ALA A 8 8.72 2.20 -8.39
C ALA A 8 9.08 1.75 -6.97
N GLY A 9 10.37 1.62 -6.67
CA GLY A 9 10.84 1.30 -5.33
C GLY A 9 10.46 2.35 -4.28
N LEU A 10 10.65 3.64 -4.61
CA LEU A 10 10.25 4.73 -3.72
C LEU A 10 8.74 4.73 -3.44
N GLY A 11 7.91 4.51 -4.45
CA GLY A 11 6.45 4.43 -4.29
C GLY A 11 6.03 3.33 -3.31
N LEU A 12 6.64 2.14 -3.40
CA LEU A 12 6.38 1.04 -2.48
C LEU A 12 6.86 1.34 -1.05
N LEU A 13 8.01 1.98 -0.89
CA LEU A 13 8.54 2.34 0.43
C LEU A 13 7.69 3.41 1.12
N VAL A 14 7.19 4.40 0.36
CA VAL A 14 6.24 5.39 0.88
C VAL A 14 4.95 4.70 1.32
N PHE A 15 4.42 3.79 0.51
CA PHE A 15 3.23 3.03 0.88
C PHE A 15 3.45 2.19 2.15
N LEU A 16 4.57 1.47 2.24
CA LEU A 16 4.94 0.70 3.42
C LEU A 16 5.04 1.59 4.66
N ALA A 17 5.66 2.77 4.56
CA ALA A 17 5.75 3.70 5.67
C ALA A 17 4.36 4.14 6.15
N GLY A 18 3.41 4.34 5.22
CA GLY A 18 2.00 4.57 5.55
C GLY A 18 1.36 3.41 6.31
N ILE A 19 1.58 2.18 5.82
CA ILE A 19 1.07 0.96 6.49
C ILE A 19 1.67 0.82 7.90
N VAL A 20 2.95 1.14 8.08
CA VAL A 20 3.57 1.10 9.40
C VAL A 20 3.00 2.20 10.30
N ALA A 21 2.84 3.43 9.78
CA ALA A 21 2.31 4.56 10.54
C ALA A 21 0.91 4.29 11.10
N TRP A 22 -0.05 3.88 10.25
CA TRP A 22 -1.41 3.62 10.73
C TRP A 22 -1.51 2.35 11.60
N SER A 23 -0.52 1.45 11.59
CA SER A 23 -0.50 0.30 12.52
C SER A 23 -0.32 0.73 13.99
N PHE A 24 0.11 1.98 14.22
CA PHE A 24 0.15 2.60 15.54
C PHE A 24 -1.14 3.38 15.87
N ALA A 25 -2.07 3.51 14.92
CA ALA A 25 -3.38 4.07 15.21
C ALA A 25 -4.24 3.01 15.92
N GLY A 26 -5.07 3.44 16.86
CA GLY A 26 -6.06 2.56 17.47
C GLY A 26 -6.98 2.00 16.37
N THR A 27 -7.06 0.69 16.19
CA THR A 27 -8.02 0.08 15.25
C THR A 27 -8.77 -1.05 15.94
N MET A 28 -10.05 -1.19 15.60
CA MET A 28 -10.82 -2.36 15.99
C MET A 28 -10.43 -3.52 15.08
N GLY A 29 -9.80 -4.55 15.63
CA GLY A 29 -9.45 -5.77 14.90
C GLY A 29 -9.47 -6.98 15.82
N GLY A 30 -9.78 -8.15 15.25
CA GLY A 30 -9.80 -9.41 16.00
C GLY A 30 -11.18 -9.76 16.56
N THR A 31 -11.24 -10.18 17.82
CA THR A 31 -12.48 -10.57 18.49
C THR A 31 -13.18 -9.34 19.06
N PHE A 32 -14.50 -9.29 19.00
CA PHE A 32 -15.28 -8.22 19.61
C PHE A 32 -15.04 -8.18 21.14
N HIS A 33 -14.52 -7.05 21.64
CA HIS A 33 -14.52 -6.71 23.05
C HIS A 33 -15.13 -5.31 23.22
N GLU A 34 -16.10 -5.17 24.12
CA GLU A 34 -16.77 -3.90 24.39
C GLU A 34 -15.77 -2.80 24.80
N ALA A 35 -14.73 -3.17 25.54
CA ALA A 35 -13.67 -2.24 25.96
C ALA A 35 -12.89 -1.65 24.78
N ASP A 36 -12.63 -2.43 23.71
CA ASP A 36 -11.92 -1.95 22.52
C ASP A 36 -12.79 -0.97 21.72
N VAL A 37 -14.10 -1.30 21.63
CA VAL A 37 -15.09 -0.42 21.01
C VAL A 37 -15.20 0.89 21.77
N GLN A 38 -15.28 0.81 23.09
CA GLN A 38 -15.36 1.97 23.97
C GLN A 38 -14.09 2.80 23.94
N ALA A 39 -12.89 2.21 23.97
CA ALA A 39 -11.63 2.94 23.87
C ALA A 39 -11.49 3.70 22.54
N PHE A 40 -11.92 3.08 21.44
CA PHE A 40 -11.96 3.71 20.13
C PHE A 40 -12.99 4.84 20.05
N ILE A 41 -14.17 4.67 20.68
CA ILE A 41 -15.20 5.73 20.74
C ILE A 41 -14.72 6.87 21.63
N GLU A 42 -14.30 6.61 22.87
CA GLU A 42 -13.85 7.60 23.86
C GLU A 42 -12.60 8.36 23.42
N GLY A 43 -11.71 7.68 22.70
CA GLY A 43 -10.77 8.36 21.83
C GLY A 43 -9.67 9.13 22.57
N HIS A 44 -9.05 8.48 23.55
CA HIS A 44 -7.91 9.02 24.31
C HIS A 44 -6.76 9.55 23.41
N HIS A 45 -6.70 9.14 22.13
CA HIS A 45 -5.73 9.60 21.14
C HIS A 45 -6.33 10.03 19.78
N ARG A 46 -7.60 10.46 19.70
CA ARG A 46 -8.31 10.80 18.44
C ARG A 46 -7.51 11.65 17.46
N ASN A 47 -6.88 12.72 17.94
CA ASN A 47 -6.11 13.62 17.07
C ASN A 47 -4.91 12.91 16.43
N LEU A 48 -4.24 12.05 17.20
CA LEU A 48 -3.11 11.26 16.70
C LEU A 48 -3.60 10.22 15.70
N ASP A 49 -4.67 9.48 16.03
CA ASP A 49 -5.24 8.46 15.15
C ASP A 49 -5.69 9.06 13.80
N PHE A 50 -6.37 10.21 13.83
CA PHE A 50 -6.79 10.92 12.63
C PHE A 50 -5.60 11.35 11.75
N VAL A 51 -4.53 11.85 12.38
CA VAL A 51 -3.28 12.19 11.67
C VAL A 51 -2.66 10.94 11.05
N LEU A 52 -2.60 9.83 11.78
CA LEU A 52 -2.03 8.57 11.29
C LEU A 52 -2.86 7.98 10.13
N TYR A 53 -4.19 8.05 10.18
CA TYR A 53 -5.04 7.64 9.06
C TYR A 53 -4.84 8.54 7.83
N THR A 54 -4.71 9.85 8.03
CA THR A 54 -4.44 10.81 6.95
C THR A 54 -3.07 10.55 6.31
N VAL A 55 -2.04 10.33 7.13
CA VAL A 55 -0.70 9.96 6.66
C VAL A 55 -0.74 8.65 5.88
N GLY A 56 -1.46 7.62 6.38
CA GLY A 56 -1.66 6.36 5.66
C GLY A 56 -2.35 6.55 4.31
N ALA A 57 -3.36 7.41 4.24
CA ALA A 57 -4.13 7.67 3.02
C ALA A 57 -3.26 8.37 1.97
N LEU A 58 -2.47 9.37 2.37
CA LEU A 58 -1.51 10.05 1.50
C LEU A 58 -0.39 9.11 1.07
N ALA A 59 0.14 8.30 1.97
CA ALA A 59 1.17 7.31 1.67
C ALA A 59 0.68 6.23 0.69
N SER A 60 -0.62 5.92 0.69
CA SER A 60 -1.24 5.00 -0.29
C SER A 60 -1.09 5.48 -1.72
N LEU A 61 -0.97 6.80 -1.96
CA LEU A 61 -0.66 7.34 -3.29
C LEU A 61 0.71 6.90 -3.81
N GLY A 62 1.61 6.41 -2.94
CA GLY A 62 2.86 5.76 -3.34
C GLY A 62 2.64 4.58 -4.29
N LEU A 63 1.51 3.87 -4.20
CA LEU A 63 1.14 2.82 -5.15
C LEU A 63 0.85 3.37 -6.55
N LEU A 64 0.37 4.61 -6.69
CA LEU A 64 0.24 5.26 -8.00
C LEU A 64 1.61 5.55 -8.60
N VAL A 65 2.57 6.02 -7.81
CA VAL A 65 3.94 6.23 -8.28
C VAL A 65 4.55 4.91 -8.74
N PHE A 66 4.33 3.84 -7.97
CA PHE A 66 4.76 2.50 -8.32
C PHE A 66 4.11 1.99 -9.62
N GLY A 67 2.78 1.98 -9.69
CA GLY A 67 2.03 1.50 -10.84
C GLY A 67 2.34 2.27 -12.12
N TRP A 68 2.41 3.60 -12.04
CA TRP A 68 2.76 4.45 -13.19
C TRP A 68 4.15 4.14 -13.72
N ALA A 69 5.13 3.97 -12.82
CA ALA A 69 6.51 3.72 -13.21
C ALA A 69 6.71 2.36 -13.89
N VAL A 70 5.91 1.35 -13.56
CA VAL A 70 5.98 0.02 -14.17
C VAL A 70 5.01 -0.18 -15.35
N ARG A 71 3.98 0.68 -15.50
CA ARG A 71 2.95 0.58 -16.54
C ARG A 71 3.55 0.41 -17.95
N ASP A 72 4.46 1.30 -18.33
CA ASP A 72 5.00 1.31 -19.70
C ASP A 72 6.16 0.31 -19.90
N ARG A 73 6.51 -0.44 -18.85
CA ARG A 73 7.59 -1.44 -18.89
C ARG A 73 7.11 -2.82 -19.29
N PHE A 74 5.80 -3.07 -19.28
CA PHE A 74 5.23 -4.38 -19.53
C PHE A 74 4.05 -4.28 -20.48
N GLU A 75 4.28 -4.33 -21.80
CA GLU A 75 3.24 -4.05 -22.82
C GLU A 75 1.89 -4.75 -22.57
N ARG A 76 1.90 -6.07 -22.34
CA ARG A 76 0.65 -6.85 -22.21
C ARG A 76 -0.02 -6.77 -20.84
N VAL A 77 0.72 -6.48 -19.77
CA VAL A 77 0.21 -6.54 -18.39
C VAL A 77 0.30 -5.22 -17.63
N GLY A 78 0.95 -4.21 -18.20
CA GLY A 78 1.21 -2.92 -17.57
C GLY A 78 -0.07 -2.14 -17.28
N GLY A 79 -1.05 -2.20 -18.19
CA GLY A 79 -2.39 -1.64 -17.96
C GLY A 79 -3.11 -2.32 -16.79
N LEU A 80 -2.99 -3.64 -16.66
CA LEU A 80 -3.55 -4.40 -15.55
C LEU A 80 -2.85 -4.04 -14.23
N ILE A 81 -1.52 -3.99 -14.21
CA ILE A 81 -0.74 -3.58 -13.03
C ILE A 81 -1.15 -2.18 -12.57
N TRP A 82 -1.28 -1.23 -13.50
CA TRP A 82 -1.76 0.11 -13.20
C TRP A 82 -3.17 0.09 -12.58
N GLY A 83 -4.12 -0.62 -13.20
CA GLY A 83 -5.48 -0.74 -12.70
C GLY A 83 -5.54 -1.35 -11.29
N LEU A 84 -4.73 -2.38 -11.01
CA LEU A 84 -4.64 -2.99 -9.69
C LEU A 84 -4.03 -2.04 -8.64
N CYS A 85 -3.04 -1.23 -9.02
CA CYS A 85 -2.50 -0.20 -8.12
C CYS A 85 -3.54 0.87 -7.81
N VAL A 86 -4.29 1.34 -8.81
CA VAL A 86 -5.40 2.29 -8.62
C VAL A 86 -6.48 1.70 -7.71
N ALA A 87 -6.87 0.44 -7.92
CA ALA A 87 -7.83 -0.26 -7.08
C ALA A 87 -7.33 -0.36 -5.63
N GLY A 88 -6.06 -0.72 -5.43
CA GLY A 88 -5.43 -0.75 -4.11
C GLY A 88 -5.42 0.61 -3.43
N VAL A 89 -5.11 1.70 -4.15
CA VAL A 89 -5.21 3.05 -3.59
C VAL A 89 -6.63 3.40 -3.21
N ALA A 90 -7.59 3.13 -4.10
CA ALA A 90 -8.99 3.44 -3.85
C ALA A 90 -9.51 2.73 -2.59
N THR A 91 -9.21 1.44 -2.41
CA THR A 91 -9.62 0.70 -1.21
C THR A 91 -8.88 1.15 0.04
N ALA A 92 -7.56 1.37 -0.04
CA ALA A 92 -6.76 1.84 1.09
C ALA A 92 -7.26 3.19 1.62
N VAL A 93 -7.41 4.16 0.71
CA VAL A 93 -7.88 5.52 1.03
C VAL A 93 -9.30 5.47 1.57
N THR A 94 -10.20 4.71 0.93
CA THR A 94 -11.59 4.57 1.42
C THR A 94 -11.62 3.98 2.83
N GLY A 95 -10.86 2.91 3.08
CA GLY A 95 -10.80 2.26 4.39
C GLY A 95 -10.28 3.19 5.49
N LEU A 96 -9.21 3.95 5.20
CA LEU A 96 -8.63 4.89 6.16
C LEU A 96 -9.57 6.08 6.44
N TRP A 97 -10.30 6.58 5.43
CA TRP A 97 -11.32 7.61 5.64
C TRP A 97 -12.57 7.08 6.34
N LEU A 98 -12.94 5.81 6.16
CA LEU A 98 -14.00 5.19 6.95
C LEU A 98 -13.61 5.13 8.43
N LEU A 99 -12.37 4.73 8.73
CA LEU A 99 -11.85 4.68 10.10
C LEU A 99 -11.78 6.08 10.73
N GLY A 100 -11.06 7.02 10.10
CA GLY A 100 -10.87 8.36 10.62
C GLY A 100 -12.15 9.19 10.62
N GLY A 101 -12.93 9.12 9.54
CA GLY A 101 -14.19 9.84 9.41
C GLY A 101 -15.25 9.37 10.41
N PHE A 102 -15.30 8.07 10.71
CA PHE A 102 -16.20 7.55 11.74
C PHE A 102 -15.79 8.07 13.14
N GLN A 103 -14.50 8.11 13.48
CA GLN A 103 -14.06 8.71 14.75
C GLN A 103 -14.44 10.19 14.85
N VAL A 104 -14.25 10.96 13.78
CA VAL A 104 -14.66 12.39 13.73
C VAL A 104 -16.17 12.53 13.90
N ALA A 105 -16.96 11.72 13.20
CA ALA A 105 -18.42 11.73 13.32
C ALA A 105 -18.88 11.41 14.75
N MET A 106 -18.25 10.45 15.43
CA MET A 106 -18.55 10.11 16.83
C MET A 106 -18.15 11.24 17.79
N ALA A 107 -17.07 11.97 17.48
CA ALA A 107 -16.58 13.07 18.29
C ALA A 107 -17.45 14.34 18.16
N GLU A 108 -17.92 14.63 16.95
CA GLU A 108 -18.61 15.88 16.61
C GLU A 108 -20.14 15.75 16.61
N GLY A 109 -20.69 14.54 16.54
CA GLY A 109 -22.13 14.28 16.41
C GLY A 109 -22.96 14.45 17.68
N GLY A 110 -22.35 14.81 18.82
CA GLY A 110 -23.05 15.04 20.09
C GLY A 110 -23.72 13.79 20.66
N GLU A 111 -24.79 13.96 21.45
CA GLU A 111 -25.50 12.86 22.12
C GLU A 111 -26.06 11.83 21.15
N GLN A 112 -26.51 12.26 19.96
CA GLN A 112 -27.07 11.37 18.94
C GLN A 112 -26.05 10.35 18.42
N ALA A 113 -24.76 10.71 18.36
CA ALA A 113 -23.72 9.77 17.96
C ALA A 113 -23.49 8.69 19.02
N GLN A 114 -23.75 8.99 20.30
CA GLN A 114 -23.61 8.03 21.41
C GLN A 114 -24.72 6.97 21.42
N GLU A 115 -25.83 7.22 20.70
CA GLU A 115 -26.92 6.24 20.55
C GLU A 115 -26.62 5.14 19.52
N ILE A 116 -25.52 5.27 18.75
CA ILE A 116 -25.14 4.25 17.76
C ILE A 116 -24.80 2.93 18.48
N PRO A 117 -25.43 1.80 18.10
CA PRO A 117 -25.12 0.52 18.69
C PRO A 117 -23.64 0.14 18.51
N GLN A 118 -23.01 -0.38 19.57
CA GLN A 118 -21.60 -0.81 19.54
C GLN A 118 -21.30 -1.82 18.43
N SER A 119 -22.26 -2.69 18.09
CA SER A 119 -22.14 -3.64 16.98
C SER A 119 -22.03 -2.96 15.61
N VAL A 120 -22.70 -1.82 15.43
CA VAL A 120 -22.62 -1.01 14.20
C VAL A 120 -21.24 -0.33 14.14
N ALA A 121 -20.79 0.28 15.24
CA ALA A 121 -19.46 0.89 15.31
C ALA A 121 -18.35 -0.13 15.01
N TYR A 122 -18.44 -1.32 15.60
CA TYR A 122 -17.52 -2.42 15.35
C TYR A 122 -17.54 -2.91 13.91
N THR A 123 -18.72 -3.04 13.31
CA THR A 123 -18.87 -3.47 11.91
C THR A 123 -18.24 -2.46 10.97
N ILE A 124 -18.50 -1.16 11.16
CA ILE A 124 -17.90 -0.08 10.35
C ILE A 124 -16.38 -0.07 10.52
N GLY A 125 -15.88 -0.16 11.76
CA GLY A 125 -14.45 -0.22 12.05
C GLY A 125 -13.79 -1.43 11.36
N THR A 126 -14.41 -2.59 11.43
CA THR A 126 -13.93 -3.82 10.78
C THR A 126 -13.88 -3.66 9.25
N ILE A 127 -14.94 -3.11 8.63
CA ILE A 127 -14.98 -2.84 7.19
C ILE A 127 -13.86 -1.86 6.81
N GLY A 128 -13.73 -0.76 7.54
CA GLY A 128 -12.67 0.24 7.33
C GLY A 128 -11.28 -0.39 7.39
N HIS A 129 -11.02 -1.23 8.40
CA HIS A 129 -9.76 -1.94 8.56
C HIS A 129 -9.49 -2.94 7.41
N LEU A 130 -10.48 -3.73 7.01
CA LEU A 130 -10.37 -4.68 5.89
C LEU A 130 -10.11 -3.96 4.55
N CYS A 131 -10.76 -2.80 4.34
CA CYS A 131 -10.52 -1.95 3.18
C CYS A 131 -9.14 -1.29 3.20
N ALA A 132 -8.66 -0.87 4.37
CA ALA A 132 -7.40 -0.14 4.53
C ALA A 132 -6.16 -1.04 4.38
N GLY A 133 -6.21 -2.29 4.85
CA GLY A 133 -5.05 -3.20 4.85
C GLY A 133 -5.18 -4.40 3.91
N PRO A 134 -6.03 -5.38 4.18
CA PRO A 134 -6.17 -6.59 3.36
C PRO A 134 -6.57 -6.35 1.90
N ALA A 135 -7.51 -5.43 1.62
CA ALA A 135 -7.94 -5.15 0.25
C ALA A 135 -6.81 -4.64 -0.66
N PRO A 136 -6.02 -3.60 -0.31
CA PRO A 136 -4.86 -3.21 -1.11
C PRO A 136 -3.81 -4.32 -1.18
N ALA A 137 -3.58 -5.06 -0.09
CA ALA A 137 -2.65 -6.20 -0.11
C ALA A 137 -3.05 -7.26 -1.15
N PHE A 138 -4.35 -7.55 -1.30
CA PHE A 138 -4.85 -8.46 -2.33
C PHE A 138 -4.48 -8.00 -3.74
N PHE A 139 -4.74 -6.73 -4.09
CA PHE A 139 -4.41 -6.21 -5.41
C PHE A 139 -2.91 -6.18 -5.67
N ILE A 140 -2.11 -5.74 -4.69
CA ILE A 140 -0.66 -5.70 -4.79
C ILE A 140 -0.06 -7.12 -4.80
N GLY A 141 -0.69 -8.09 -4.17
CA GLY A 141 -0.32 -9.50 -4.26
C GLY A 141 -0.44 -10.04 -5.68
N ILE A 142 -1.52 -9.71 -6.39
CA ILE A 142 -1.66 -10.05 -7.81
C ILE A 142 -0.58 -9.35 -8.63
N VAL A 143 -0.30 -8.07 -8.36
CA VAL A 143 0.80 -7.35 -9.03
C VAL A 143 2.15 -8.02 -8.80
N ALA A 144 2.44 -8.46 -7.57
CA ALA A 144 3.66 -9.19 -7.25
C ALA A 144 3.79 -10.47 -8.11
N LEU A 145 2.72 -11.25 -8.24
CA LEU A 145 2.71 -12.45 -9.09
C LEU A 145 2.95 -12.12 -10.57
N LEU A 146 2.32 -11.06 -11.09
CA LEU A 146 2.54 -10.59 -12.46
C LEU A 146 4.00 -10.15 -12.68
N LEU A 147 4.58 -9.44 -11.72
CA LEU A 147 5.98 -9.03 -11.77
C LEU A 147 6.92 -10.22 -11.71
N ALA A 148 6.68 -11.20 -10.84
CA ALA A 148 7.48 -12.42 -10.75
C ALA A 148 7.51 -13.17 -12.09
N ALA A 149 6.39 -13.18 -12.82
CA ALA A 149 6.27 -13.84 -14.11
C ALA A 149 6.90 -13.05 -15.29
N LYS A 150 6.98 -11.72 -15.21
CA LYS A 150 7.31 -10.86 -16.37
C LYS A 150 8.58 -10.01 -16.22
N ALA A 151 8.99 -9.70 -15.00
CA ALA A 151 10.15 -8.86 -14.75
C ALA A 151 11.45 -9.67 -14.74
N GLU A 152 12.50 -9.01 -15.20
CA GLU A 152 13.88 -9.48 -15.09
C GLU A 152 14.34 -9.23 -13.65
N MET A 153 14.38 -10.28 -12.83
CA MET A 153 14.81 -10.23 -11.43
C MET A 153 15.62 -11.49 -11.09
N PRO A 154 16.56 -11.41 -10.12
CA PRO A 154 17.30 -12.59 -9.69
C PRO A 154 16.36 -13.67 -9.13
N VAL A 155 16.72 -14.94 -9.29
CA VAL A 155 15.85 -16.09 -8.97
C VAL A 155 15.35 -16.04 -7.53
N TRP A 156 16.20 -15.69 -6.56
CA TRP A 156 15.80 -15.58 -5.15
C TRP A 156 14.70 -14.54 -4.94
N LEU A 157 14.79 -13.38 -5.60
CA LEU A 157 13.80 -12.30 -5.49
C LEU A 157 12.49 -12.70 -6.18
N ARG A 158 12.57 -13.47 -7.27
CA ARG A 158 11.40 -14.04 -7.94
C ARG A 158 10.63 -14.99 -7.04
N VAL A 159 11.31 -15.96 -6.42
CA VAL A 159 10.69 -16.90 -5.48
C VAL A 159 10.05 -16.15 -4.32
N PHE A 160 10.80 -15.20 -3.74
CA PHE A 160 10.29 -14.39 -2.64
C PHE A 160 9.06 -13.55 -3.04
N THR A 161 9.06 -12.97 -4.25
CA THR A 161 7.92 -12.21 -4.79
C THR A 161 6.68 -13.09 -5.01
N VAL A 162 6.86 -14.34 -5.44
CA VAL A 162 5.73 -15.29 -5.57
C VAL A 162 5.14 -15.60 -4.19
N LEU A 163 5.98 -15.98 -3.22
CA LEU A 163 5.53 -16.29 -1.87
C LEU A 163 4.82 -15.09 -1.22
N ALA A 164 5.42 -13.91 -1.33
CA ALA A 164 4.83 -12.68 -0.82
C ALA A 164 3.51 -12.33 -1.51
N GLY A 165 3.38 -12.55 -2.82
CA GLY A 165 2.13 -12.35 -3.55
C GLY A 165 1.01 -13.24 -3.04
N LEU A 166 1.30 -14.52 -2.79
CA LEU A 166 0.34 -15.46 -2.20
C LEU A 166 -0.03 -15.08 -0.75
N CYS A 167 0.96 -14.66 0.04
CA CYS A 167 0.74 -14.16 1.40
C CYS A 167 -0.13 -12.90 1.41
N ALA A 168 0.08 -11.98 0.46
CA ALA A 168 -0.68 -10.75 0.34
C ALA A 168 -2.14 -10.99 -0.09
N ILE A 169 -2.38 -11.93 -1.01
CA ILE A 169 -3.74 -12.36 -1.39
C ILE A 169 -4.48 -12.95 -0.19
N THR A 170 -3.76 -13.67 0.66
CA THR A 170 -4.31 -14.28 1.89
C THR A 170 -4.19 -13.37 3.12
N ALA A 171 -3.84 -12.08 2.95
CA ALA A 171 -3.60 -11.15 4.07
C ALA A 171 -4.83 -10.94 4.97
N ALA A 172 -6.04 -11.21 4.48
CA ALA A 172 -7.26 -11.24 5.30
C ALA A 172 -7.20 -12.29 6.43
N LEU A 173 -6.29 -13.27 6.35
CA LEU A 173 -6.03 -14.24 7.43
C LEU A 173 -5.05 -13.72 8.50
N TYR A 174 -4.57 -12.48 8.38
CA TYR A 174 -3.68 -11.75 9.29
C TYR A 174 -2.25 -12.33 9.48
N PHE A 175 -2.06 -13.64 9.63
CA PHE A 175 -0.74 -14.22 9.89
C PHE A 175 0.23 -14.10 8.71
N THR A 176 -0.28 -13.89 7.49
CA THR A 176 0.53 -13.74 6.27
C THR A 176 0.98 -12.31 6.00
N ALA A 177 0.47 -11.32 6.75
CA ALA A 177 0.77 -9.91 6.54
C ALA A 177 2.27 -9.60 6.70
N GLY A 178 2.95 -10.24 7.66
CA GLY A 178 4.38 -10.01 7.90
C GLY A 178 5.26 -10.31 6.68
N ALA A 179 4.99 -11.40 5.95
CA ALA A 179 5.74 -11.75 4.75
C ALA A 179 5.51 -10.72 3.61
N TYR A 180 4.29 -10.22 3.49
CA TYR A 180 3.94 -9.17 2.53
C TYR A 180 4.66 -7.84 2.84
N LEU A 181 4.66 -7.40 4.11
CA LEU A 181 5.34 -6.17 4.52
C LEU A 181 6.86 -6.26 4.32
N LEU A 182 7.45 -7.41 4.67
CA LEU A 182 8.87 -7.67 4.42
C LEU A 182 9.18 -7.62 2.92
N TRP A 183 8.27 -8.11 2.07
CA TRP A 183 8.42 -8.00 0.63
C TRP A 183 8.37 -6.58 0.11
N LEU A 184 7.42 -5.74 0.57
CA LEU A 184 7.39 -4.33 0.20
C LEU A 184 8.73 -3.64 0.51
N LEU A 185 9.31 -3.96 1.67
CA LEU A 185 10.61 -3.42 2.10
C LEU A 185 11.74 -3.90 1.20
N VAL A 186 11.91 -5.22 1.05
CA VAL A 186 13.02 -5.81 0.31
C VAL A 186 12.94 -5.46 -1.17
N PHE A 187 11.76 -5.59 -1.79
CA PHE A 187 11.55 -5.26 -3.20
C PHE A 187 11.69 -3.75 -3.44
N GLY A 188 11.18 -2.91 -2.52
CA GLY A 188 11.35 -1.46 -2.55
C GLY A 188 12.81 -1.05 -2.52
N ILE A 189 13.59 -1.54 -1.54
CA ILE A 189 15.03 -1.27 -1.41
C ILE A 189 15.79 -1.78 -2.64
N TRP A 190 15.49 -2.99 -3.12
CA TRP A 190 16.11 -3.54 -4.32
C TRP A 190 15.86 -2.64 -5.54
N ALA A 191 14.61 -2.23 -5.78
CA ALA A 191 14.25 -1.37 -6.91
C ALA A 191 14.90 0.03 -6.82
N VAL A 192 15.10 0.58 -5.62
CA VAL A 192 15.82 1.86 -5.42
C VAL A 192 17.32 1.71 -5.67
N SER A 193 17.92 0.64 -5.14
CA SER A 193 19.38 0.42 -5.17
C SER A 193 19.89 -0.03 -6.55
N HIS A 194 19.07 -0.73 -7.34
CA HIS A 194 19.48 -1.21 -8.65
C HIS A 194 19.76 -0.02 -9.60
N ARG A 195 21.05 0.22 -9.89
CA ARG A 195 21.47 1.28 -10.83
C ARG A 195 21.34 0.77 -12.26
N ARG A 196 20.75 1.58 -13.14
CA ARG A 196 20.89 1.35 -14.59
C ARG A 196 22.33 1.67 -15.01
N PRO A 197 22.93 0.93 -15.96
CA PRO A 197 24.07 1.44 -16.71
C PRO A 197 23.63 2.78 -17.33
N SER A 198 24.38 3.85 -17.07
CA SER A 198 24.21 5.08 -17.83
C SER A 198 24.39 4.71 -19.30
N VAL A 199 23.36 4.97 -20.12
CA VAL A 199 23.59 5.10 -21.55
C VAL A 199 24.58 6.25 -21.66
N SER A 200 25.87 5.93 -21.83
CA SER A 200 26.82 6.92 -22.31
C SER A 200 26.18 7.43 -23.59
N ARG A 201 25.73 8.69 -23.59
CA ARG A 201 25.49 9.43 -24.83
C ARG A 201 26.84 9.41 -25.54
N GLY A 202 27.04 8.38 -26.36
CA GLY A 202 28.19 8.26 -27.23
C GLY A 202 28.25 9.54 -28.02
N GLY A 203 29.39 10.22 -27.92
CA GLY A 203 29.57 11.52 -28.51
C GLY A 203 29.26 11.47 -29.99
N GLU A 204 28.24 12.22 -30.40
CA GLU A 204 28.30 12.88 -31.68
C GLU A 204 29.51 13.82 -31.60
N ARG A 205 30.67 13.32 -32.04
CA ARG A 205 31.74 14.22 -32.48
C ARG A 205 31.12 15.08 -33.57
N PRO A 206 31.09 16.42 -33.45
CA PRO A 206 30.79 17.25 -34.60
C PRO A 206 31.81 16.88 -35.67
N ALA A 207 31.31 16.49 -36.84
CA ALA A 207 32.17 16.27 -38.00
C ALA A 207 32.95 17.56 -38.24
N GLU A 208 34.27 17.50 -38.06
CA GLU A 208 35.19 18.48 -38.61
C GLU A 208 34.92 18.54 -40.11
N SER A 209 34.26 19.61 -40.54
CA SER A 209 34.16 19.99 -41.93
C SER A 209 35.56 20.45 -42.38
N LEU A 210 36.29 19.56 -43.03
CA LEU A 210 37.43 19.91 -43.86
C LEU A 210 36.91 20.72 -45.07
N VAL A 211 37.01 22.05 -44.99
CA VAL A 211 37.15 22.96 -46.14
C VAL A 211 38.13 24.05 -45.76
#